data_AF-A0A261WND9-F1
#
_entry.id   AF-A0A261WND9-F1
#
_cell.length_a   1.000
_cell.length_b   1.000
_cell.length_c   1.000
_cell.angle_alpha   90.00
_cell.angle_beta   90.00
_cell.angle_gamma   90.00
#
_symmetry.space_group_name_H-M   'P 1'
#
loop_
_entity.id
_entity.type
_entity.pdbx_description
1 polymer ?
#
loop_
_entity_poly.entity_id
_entity_poly.type
_entity_poly.pdbx_seq_one_letter_code
_entity_poly.pdbx_strand_id
1 'polypeptide(L)'
;MDLTFGTALSQSGRLLQLTTPLGEYQLQALRVYGVERIGRVPRYTLDVVVQDTEYDPEKLIGQPVSLAILCDDGSPAQRHGL
;
A
#
# COMPACT_ATOMS: atom_id res chain seq x y z
N MET A 1 -4.16 27.14 -6.72
CA MET A 1 -3.38 27.38 -5.49
C MET A 1 -2.63 26.09 -5.26
N ASP A 2 -1.33 26.06 -5.54
CA ASP A 2 -0.51 24.85 -5.46
C ASP A 2 -0.15 24.60 -3.99
N LEU A 3 -0.78 23.59 -3.40
CA LEU A 3 -0.64 23.17 -2.00
C LEU A 3 0.26 21.92 -1.90
N THR A 4 1.34 21.86 -2.68
CA THR A 4 2.34 20.78 -2.53
C THR A 4 3.18 21.00 -1.28
N PHE A 5 2.69 20.52 -0.13
CA PHE A 5 3.48 20.45 1.09
C PHE A 5 4.50 19.30 1.00
N GLY A 6 5.78 19.66 0.83
CA GLY A 6 6.93 18.78 1.09
C GLY A 6 7.39 17.91 -0.08
N THR A 7 8.61 17.39 0.04
CA THR A 7 9.21 16.42 -0.89
C THR A 7 8.26 15.25 -1.14
N ALA A 8 8.19 14.79 -2.40
CA ALA A 8 7.40 13.62 -2.78
C ALA A 8 7.79 12.40 -1.92
N LEU A 9 6.80 11.77 -1.30
CA LEU A 9 6.99 10.58 -0.47
C LEU A 9 7.22 9.38 -1.37
N SER A 10 8.37 8.74 -1.21
CA SER A 10 8.68 7.49 -1.88
C SER A 10 8.27 6.29 -1.03
N GLN A 11 7.91 5.19 -1.70
CA GLN A 11 7.78 3.86 -1.07
C GLN A 11 9.12 3.10 -1.06
N SER A 12 10.16 3.60 -1.74
CA SER A 12 11.45 2.91 -1.85
C SER A 12 12.15 2.79 -0.50
N GLY A 13 12.64 1.58 -0.19
CA GLY A 13 13.37 1.29 1.05
C GLY A 13 12.50 1.24 2.32
N ARG A 14 11.16 1.24 2.20
CA ARG A 14 10.26 1.12 3.34
C ARG A 14 10.01 -0.34 3.70
N LEU A 15 9.68 -0.57 4.96
CA LEU A 15 9.30 -1.91 5.47
C LEU A 15 8.04 -2.45 4.80
N LEU A 16 7.12 -1.56 4.44
CA LEU A 16 5.88 -1.87 3.73
C LEU A 16 5.90 -1.13 2.40
N GLN A 17 5.77 -1.86 1.29
CA GLN A 17 5.65 -1.28 -0.04
C GLN A 17 4.34 -1.73 -0.67
N LEU A 18 3.49 -0.77 -1.00
CA LEU A 18 2.19 -1.02 -1.63
C LEU A 18 2.27 -0.62 -3.11
N THR A 19 1.91 -1.55 -3.97
CA THR A 19 1.79 -1.37 -5.41
C THR A 19 0.31 -1.39 -5.79
N THR A 20 -0.13 -0.35 -6.51
CA THR A 20 -1.51 -0.21 -6.98
C THR A 20 -1.51 0.20 -8.46
N PRO A 21 -2.59 -0.04 -9.21
CA PRO A 21 -2.68 0.35 -10.61
C PRO A 21 -2.85 1.86 -10.81
N LEU A 22 -3.08 2.63 -9.74
CA LEU A 22 -3.32 4.07 -9.85
C LEU A 22 -2.03 4.90 -10.02
N GLY A 23 -0.87 4.28 -9.84
CA GLY A 23 0.43 4.92 -10.05
C GLY A 23 1.44 4.56 -8.96
N GLU A 24 2.71 4.72 -9.32
CA GLU A 24 3.81 4.54 -8.38
C GLU A 24 3.76 5.64 -7.31
N TYR A 25 3.92 5.27 -6.04
CA TYR A 25 3.95 6.20 -4.91
C TYR A 25 2.69 7.07 -4.69
N GLN A 26 1.53 6.74 -5.24
CA GLN A 26 0.32 7.51 -4.94
C GLN A 26 -0.18 7.27 -3.50
N LEU A 27 -0.02 6.04 -3.02
CA LEU A 27 -0.42 5.59 -1.68
C LEU A 27 0.82 5.12 -0.92
N GLN A 28 1.08 5.70 0.25
CA GLN A 28 2.14 5.28 1.17
C GLN A 28 1.57 4.38 2.27
N ALA A 29 2.03 3.12 2.33
CA ALA A 29 1.60 2.19 3.38
C ALA A 29 2.14 2.64 4.74
N LEU A 30 1.29 2.82 5.74
CA LEU A 30 1.68 3.23 7.09
C LEU A 30 1.66 2.04 8.06
N ARG A 31 0.61 1.23 8.00
CA ARG A 31 0.38 0.08 8.86
C ARG A 31 -0.35 -1.01 8.09
N VAL A 32 -0.07 -2.25 8.42
CA VAL A 32 -0.85 -3.41 7.98
C VAL A 32 -1.28 -4.24 9.18
N TYR A 33 -2.52 -4.71 9.15
CA TYR A 33 -3.05 -5.73 10.03
C TYR A 33 -3.60 -6.88 9.18
N GLY A 34 -3.05 -8.09 9.37
CA GLY A 34 -3.41 -9.28 8.60
C GLY A 34 -4.02 -10.37 9.46
N VAL A 35 -5.08 -11.01 8.97
CA VAL A 35 -5.67 -12.21 9.57
C VAL A 35 -5.67 -13.32 8.53
N GLU A 36 -4.88 -14.37 8.80
CA GLU A 36 -4.78 -15.56 7.95
C GLU A 36 -5.15 -16.81 8.73
N ARG A 37 -5.89 -17.72 8.09
CA ARG A 37 -6.20 -19.04 8.64
C ARG A 37 -6.25 -20.05 7.51
N ILE A 38 -5.67 -21.22 7.75
CA ILE A 38 -5.69 -22.32 6.78
C ILE A 38 -7.14 -22.63 6.36
N GLY A 39 -7.38 -22.70 5.06
CA GLY A 39 -8.71 -22.96 4.48
C GLY A 39 -9.72 -21.80 4.61
N ARG A 40 -9.26 -20.57 4.87
CA ARG A 40 -10.08 -19.35 4.84
C ARG A 40 -9.41 -18.29 3.98
N VAL A 41 -10.23 -17.39 3.43
CA VAL A 41 -9.74 -16.24 2.66
C VAL A 41 -9.00 -15.30 3.61
N PRO A 42 -7.72 -14.99 3.37
CA PRO A 42 -6.97 -14.05 4.19
C PRO A 42 -7.54 -12.64 4.04
N ARG A 43 -7.46 -11.84 5.10
CA ARG A 43 -7.87 -10.43 5.08
C ARG A 43 -6.77 -9.53 5.59
N TYR A 44 -6.56 -8.44 4.87
CA TYR A 44 -5.57 -7.42 5.19
C TYR A 44 -6.25 -6.07 5.26
N THR A 45 -6.04 -5.35 6.36
CA THR A 45 -6.42 -3.96 6.53
C THR A 45 -5.14 -3.13 6.48
N LEU A 46 -5.06 -2.23 5.49
CA LEU A 46 -3.93 -1.33 5.32
C LEU A 46 -4.37 0.09 5.65
N ASP A 47 -3.61 0.76 6.50
CA ASP A 47 -3.70 2.21 6.63
C ASP A 47 -2.68 2.83 5.68
N VAL A 48 -3.13 3.79 4.89
CA VAL A 48 -2.33 4.47 3.87
C VAL A 48 -2.38 5.98 4.07
N VAL A 49 -1.30 6.63 3.68
CA VAL A 49 -1.20 8.09 3.56
C VAL A 49 -1.21 8.43 2.08
N VAL A 50 -1.84 9.55 1.73
CA VAL A 50 -1.85 10.10 0.38
C VAL A 50 -1.44 11.57 0.47
N GLN A 51 -0.51 11.98 -0.39
CA GLN A 51 -0.14 13.40 -0.51
C GLN A 51 -1.04 14.19 -1.45
N ASP A 52 -1.63 13.51 -2.44
CA ASP A 52 -2.52 14.09 -3.43
C ASP A 52 -3.88 14.44 -2.79
N THR A 53 -4.21 15.72 -2.76
CA THR A 53 -5.47 16.22 -2.20
C THR A 53 -6.69 15.93 -3.07
N GLU A 54 -6.47 15.57 -4.35
CA GLU A 54 -7.53 15.24 -5.31
C GLU A 54 -7.68 13.72 -5.48
N TYR A 55 -7.10 12.92 -4.57
CA TYR A 55 -7.21 11.48 -4.61
C TYR A 55 -8.66 11.00 -4.49
N ASP A 56 -9.04 10.10 -5.41
CA ASP A 56 -10.35 9.46 -5.47
C ASP A 56 -10.23 7.99 -5.06
N PRO A 57 -10.68 7.61 -3.85
CA PRO A 57 -10.61 6.23 -3.36
C PRO A 57 -11.43 5.24 -4.18
N GLU A 58 -12.48 5.69 -4.87
CA GLU A 58 -13.37 4.79 -5.62
C GLU A 58 -12.64 4.09 -6.76
N LYS A 59 -11.62 4.75 -7.33
CA LYS A 59 -10.78 4.18 -8.39
C LYS A 59 -10.01 2.94 -7.96
N LEU A 60 -9.80 2.73 -6.66
CA LEU A 60 -9.09 1.56 -6.13
C LEU A 60 -10.03 0.37 -5.84
N ILE A 61 -11.34 0.57 -5.79
CA ILE A 61 -12.29 -0.48 -5.41
C ILE A 61 -12.28 -1.59 -6.47
N GLY A 62 -12.03 -2.83 -6.02
CA GLY A 62 -11.99 -4.02 -6.88
C GLY A 62 -10.76 -4.09 -7.79
N GLN A 63 -9.78 -3.21 -7.57
CA GLN A 63 -8.53 -3.23 -8.30
C GLN A 63 -7.52 -4.17 -7.63
N PRO A 64 -6.72 -4.91 -8.41
CA PRO A 64 -5.67 -5.74 -7.85
C PRO A 64 -4.60 -4.89 -7.18
N VAL A 65 -4.23 -5.23 -5.95
CA VAL A 65 -3.17 -4.56 -5.19
C VAL A 65 -2.17 -5.59 -4.66
N SER A 66 -0.91 -5.16 -4.52
CA SER A 66 0.15 -6.00 -3.96
C SER A 66 0.87 -5.27 -2.84
N LEU A 67 1.02 -5.95 -1.71
CA LEU A 67 1.79 -5.49 -0.56
C LEU A 67 3.04 -6.36 -0.41
N ALA A 68 4.20 -5.73 -0.40
CA ALA A 68 5.45 -6.34 0.02
C ALA A 68 5.75 -5.96 1.48
N ILE A 69 6.02 -6.96 2.31
CA ILE A 69 6.47 -6.80 3.69
C ILE A 69 7.93 -7.22 3.74
N LEU A 70 8.84 -6.31 4.11
CA LEU A 70 10.26 -6.61 4.23
C LEU A 70 10.51 -7.49 5.46
N CYS A 71 11.10 -8.66 5.23
CA CYS A 71 11.53 -9.58 6.28
C CYS A 71 12.93 -9.20 6.81
N ASP A 72 13.33 -9.83 7.92
CA ASP A 72 14.63 -9.63 8.57
C ASP A 72 15.82 -10.10 7.72
N ASP A 73 15.60 -11.09 6.86
CA ASP A 73 16.57 -11.55 5.86
C ASP A 73 16.68 -10.64 4.61
N GLY A 74 15.92 -9.54 4.58
CA GLY A 74 15.87 -8.60 3.46
C GLY A 74 15.01 -9.07 2.29
N SER A 75 14.38 -10.24 2.36
CA SER A 75 13.45 -10.71 1.33
C SER A 75 12.06 -10.08 1.49
N PRO A 76 11.31 -9.87 0.39
CA PRO A 76 9.95 -9.37 0.48
C PRO A 76 8.93 -10.53 0.58
N ALA A 77 8.15 -10.55 1.66
CA ALA A 77 6.95 -11.38 1.76
C ALA A 77 5.79 -10.70 1.01
N GLN A 78 5.39 -11.28 -0.12
CA GLN A 78 4.33 -10.74 -0.98
C GLN A 78 2.94 -11.13 -0.49
N ARG A 79 1.99 -10.19 -0.54
CA ARG A 79 0.55 -10.39 -0.35
C ARG A 79 -0.18 -9.73 -1.49
N HIS A 80 -1.04 -10.48 -2.16
CA HIS A 80 -1.83 -10.00 -3.28
C HIS A 80 -3.31 -10.06 -2.92
N GLY A 81 -4.06 -9.02 -3.29
CA GLY A 81 -5.47 -8.89 -2.98
C GLY A 81 -6.22 -8.08 -4.03
N LEU A 82 -7.53 -7.95 -3.81
CA LEU A 82 -8.49 -7.16 -4.58
C LEU A 82 -9.12 -6.09 -3.67
#